data_AF-A0A382XE68-F1
#
_entry.id   AF-A0A382XE68-F1
#
_cell.length_a   1.000
_cell.length_b   1.000
_cell.length_c   1.000
_cell.angle_alpha   90.00
_cell.angle_beta   90.00
_cell.angle_gamma   90.00
#
_symmetry.space_group_name_H-M   'P 1'
#
loop_
_entity.id
_entity.type
_entity.pdbx_description
1 polymer ?
#
loop_
_entity_poly.entity_id
_entity_poly.type
_entity_poly.pdbx_seq_one_letter_code
_entity_poly.pdbx_strand_id
1 'polypeptide(L)'
;MISACGTGSEDSYFNQILDDEWSRAMDENPVYASYMGDKSANQDWPDISEQSVRKRQQKTREVLEKIKSINPQKLSKENQLNYRLFLYNYERSVKSQKFDSHLLTFGQRGGIQLEHETAEGLSFNSSQDYKDWLERLDKLPELINAHIDLGKLGIERSITAPNILMQRVAKQIQLQLVDNPEDSPFYN
;
A
#
# COMPACT_ATOMS: atom_id res chain seq x y z
N MET A 1 41.31 -10.35 -25.96
CA MET A 1 40.42 -10.97 -24.96
C MET A 1 39.82 -9.87 -24.11
N ILE A 2 38.56 -9.51 -24.32
CA ILE A 2 37.84 -8.55 -23.46
C ILE A 2 37.16 -9.38 -22.38
N SER A 3 37.64 -9.25 -21.15
CA SER A 3 37.09 -9.95 -19.99
C SER A 3 35.75 -9.32 -19.61
N ALA A 4 34.65 -9.96 -20.02
CA ALA A 4 33.27 -9.56 -19.69
C ALA A 4 32.85 -10.10 -18.31
N CYS A 5 33.63 -9.83 -17.26
CA CYS A 5 33.36 -10.30 -15.89
C CYS A 5 32.67 -9.24 -15.00
N GLY A 6 32.24 -8.11 -15.56
CA GLY A 6 31.76 -6.96 -14.77
C GLY A 6 30.24 -6.82 -14.62
N THR A 7 29.43 -7.58 -15.36
CA THR A 7 27.99 -7.34 -15.46
C THR A 7 27.16 -8.19 -14.50
N GLY A 8 27.56 -9.45 -14.25
CA GLY A 8 26.80 -10.38 -13.42
C GLY A 8 26.63 -9.96 -11.96
N SER A 9 27.59 -9.22 -11.38
CA SER A 9 27.50 -8.78 -9.98
C SER A 9 26.53 -7.62 -9.78
N GLU A 10 26.46 -6.67 -10.72
CA GLU A 10 25.55 -5.51 -10.65
C GLU A 10 24.12 -5.93 -11.00
N ASP A 11 23.94 -6.81 -11.99
CA ASP A 11 22.62 -7.39 -12.27
C ASP A 11 22.09 -8.17 -11.06
N SER A 12 22.92 -9.02 -10.44
CA SER A 12 22.52 -9.77 -9.25
C SER A 12 22.19 -8.85 -8.06
N TYR A 13 22.96 -7.79 -7.86
CA TYR A 13 22.71 -6.82 -6.79
C TYR A 13 21.41 -6.04 -7.02
N PHE A 14 21.17 -5.58 -8.25
CA PHE A 14 19.94 -4.89 -8.62
C PHE A 14 18.72 -5.81 -8.46
N ASN A 15 18.80 -7.05 -8.96
CA ASN A 15 17.71 -8.02 -8.83
C ASN A 15 17.40 -8.33 -7.36
N GLN A 16 18.43 -8.45 -6.50
CA GLN A 16 18.21 -8.62 -5.06
C GLN A 16 17.43 -7.44 -4.46
N ILE A 17 17.70 -6.20 -4.88
CA ILE A 17 16.91 -5.03 -4.43
C ILE A 17 15.46 -5.16 -4.90
N LEU A 18 15.20 -5.63 -6.12
CA LEU A 18 13.84 -5.84 -6.61
C LEU A 18 13.10 -6.90 -5.77
N ASP A 19 13.76 -8.03 -5.50
CA ASP A 19 13.22 -9.12 -4.70
C ASP A 19 12.93 -8.68 -3.26
N ASP A 20 13.89 -8.00 -2.62
CA ASP A 20 13.73 -7.45 -1.26
C ASP A 20 12.53 -6.49 -1.18
N GLU A 21 12.36 -5.63 -2.19
CA GLU A 21 11.27 -4.66 -2.20
C GLU A 21 9.92 -5.27 -2.57
N TRP A 22 9.91 -6.34 -3.37
CA TRP A 22 8.71 -7.16 -3.60
C TRP A 22 8.24 -7.81 -2.30
N SER A 23 9.14 -8.50 -1.58
CA SER A 23 8.82 -9.11 -0.29
C SER A 23 8.34 -8.06 0.72
N ARG A 24 9.03 -6.92 0.81
CA ARG A 24 8.62 -5.82 1.68
C ARG A 24 7.22 -5.29 1.34
N ALA A 25 6.87 -5.20 0.06
CA ALA A 25 5.54 -4.75 -0.36
C ALA A 25 4.43 -5.73 0.05
N MET A 26 4.69 -7.04 0.03
CA MET A 26 3.76 -8.06 0.53
C MET A 26 3.62 -7.97 2.06
N ASP A 27 4.75 -7.89 2.78
CA ASP A 27 4.76 -7.84 4.24
C ASP A 27 4.09 -6.57 4.80
N GLU A 28 4.35 -5.42 4.19
CA GLU A 28 3.81 -4.12 4.63
C GLU A 28 2.34 -3.93 4.25
N ASN A 29 1.81 -4.72 3.32
CA ASN A 29 0.43 -4.61 2.86
C ASN A 29 -0.24 -5.99 2.66
N PRO A 30 -0.78 -6.58 3.74
CA PRO A 30 -1.43 -7.89 3.69
C PRO A 30 -2.64 -7.97 2.74
N VAL A 31 -3.34 -6.85 2.51
CA VAL A 31 -4.44 -6.79 1.52
C VAL A 31 -3.88 -6.99 0.11
N TYR A 32 -2.80 -6.28 -0.21
CA TYR A 32 -2.14 -6.40 -1.51
C TYR A 32 -1.52 -7.79 -1.71
N ALA A 33 -0.91 -8.36 -0.65
CA ALA A 33 -0.43 -9.74 -0.67
C ALA A 33 -1.54 -10.74 -1.03
N SER A 34 -2.72 -10.56 -0.42
CA SER A 34 -3.90 -11.38 -0.69
C SER A 34 -4.36 -11.27 -2.15
N TYR A 35 -4.35 -10.07 -2.73
CA TYR A 35 -4.65 -9.87 -4.16
C TYR A 35 -3.63 -10.53 -5.09
N MET A 36 -2.36 -10.61 -4.68
CA MET A 36 -1.31 -11.31 -5.44
C MET A 36 -1.34 -12.83 -5.21
N GLY A 37 -2.25 -13.33 -4.37
CA GLY A 37 -2.44 -14.75 -4.07
C GLY A 37 -1.65 -15.26 -2.87
N ASP A 38 -0.88 -14.41 -2.19
CA ASP A 38 -0.24 -14.73 -0.92
C ASP A 38 -1.26 -14.55 0.23
N LYS A 39 -1.70 -15.67 0.78
CA LYS A 39 -2.71 -15.71 1.85
C LYS A 39 -2.10 -15.87 3.25
N SER A 40 -0.78 -15.70 3.41
CA SER A 40 -0.10 -15.91 4.70
C SER A 40 -0.54 -14.95 5.81
N ALA A 41 -1.02 -13.76 5.45
CA ALA A 41 -1.58 -12.75 6.36
C ALA A 41 -2.99 -12.29 5.91
N ASN A 42 -3.77 -13.21 5.32
CA ASN A 42 -5.08 -12.92 4.71
C ASN A 42 -6.12 -12.35 5.72
N GLN A 43 -5.88 -12.53 7.02
CA GLN A 43 -6.69 -12.05 8.13
C GLN A 43 -6.34 -10.63 8.62
N ASP A 44 -5.31 -9.98 8.06
CA ASP A 44 -4.74 -8.74 8.62
C ASP A 44 -4.98 -7.51 7.73
N TRP A 45 -5.14 -6.37 8.39
CA TRP A 45 -5.10 -5.05 7.74
C TRP A 45 -3.69 -4.45 7.79
N PRO A 46 -3.30 -3.59 6.83
CA PRO A 46 -2.04 -2.89 6.91
C PRO A 46 -2.01 -1.92 8.10
N ASP A 47 -0.85 -1.81 8.76
CA ASP A 47 -0.62 -0.76 9.75
C ASP A 47 -0.44 0.60 9.05
N ILE A 48 -1.51 1.39 9.07
CA ILE A 48 -1.54 2.72 8.47
C ILE A 48 -1.14 3.84 9.44
N SER A 49 -0.75 3.54 10.68
CA SER A 49 -0.42 4.58 11.66
C SER A 49 0.65 5.55 11.13
N GLU A 50 0.59 6.80 11.57
CA GLU A 50 1.56 7.84 11.19
C GLU A 50 3.00 7.33 11.39
N GLN A 51 3.28 6.67 12.52
CA GLN A 51 4.57 6.09 12.81
C GLN A 51 5.00 5.05 11.76
N SER A 52 4.09 4.15 11.38
CA SER A 52 4.35 3.11 10.38
C SER A 52 4.61 3.71 9.00
N VAL A 53 3.80 4.70 8.59
CA VAL A 53 4.03 5.46 7.35
C VAL A 53 5.41 6.13 7.37
N ARG A 54 5.81 6.77 8.47
CA ARG A 54 7.14 7.41 8.55
C ARG A 54 8.28 6.40 8.47
N LYS A 55 8.14 5.22 9.08
CA LYS A 55 9.12 4.12 8.94
C LYS A 55 9.22 3.65 7.48
N ARG A 56 8.10 3.42 6.79
CA ARG A 56 8.09 3.06 5.36
C ARG A 56 8.72 4.14 4.48
N GLN A 57 8.42 5.40 4.76
CA GLN A 57 9.00 6.54 4.05
C GLN A 57 10.52 6.61 4.22
N GLN A 58 11.02 6.35 5.44
CA GLN A 58 12.46 6.24 5.70
C GLN A 58 13.08 5.10 4.91
N LYS A 59 12.49 3.90 4.96
CA LYS A 59 12.99 2.74 4.22
C LYS A 59 13.06 2.99 2.73
N THR A 60 12.03 3.66 2.18
CA THR A 60 12.01 4.08 0.77
C THR A 60 13.18 5.00 0.41
N ARG A 61 13.57 5.92 1.31
CA ARG A 61 14.76 6.78 1.09
C ARG A 61 16.05 5.96 1.13
N GLU A 62 16.19 5.04 2.07
CA GLU A 62 17.36 4.16 2.18
C GLU A 62 17.53 3.30 0.91
N VAL A 63 16.43 2.77 0.38
CA VAL A 63 16.44 1.98 -0.86
C VAL A 63 16.78 2.84 -2.07
N LEU A 64 16.27 4.07 -2.15
CA LEU A 64 16.64 5.00 -3.22
C LEU A 64 18.16 5.23 -3.27
N GLU A 65 18.82 5.36 -2.11
CA GLU A 65 20.28 5.51 -2.08
C GLU A 65 21.01 4.23 -2.53
N LYS A 66 20.49 3.04 -2.20
CA LYS A 66 21.00 1.78 -2.76
C LYS A 66 20.88 1.74 -4.28
N ILE A 67 19.71 2.09 -4.83
CA ILE A 67 19.49 2.13 -6.29
C ILE A 67 20.46 3.10 -6.95
N LYS A 68 20.65 4.31 -6.40
CA LYS A 68 21.58 5.31 -6.97
C LYS A 68 23.05 4.87 -6.95
N SER A 69 23.42 3.92 -6.10
CA SER A 69 24.79 3.41 -6.01
C SER A 69 25.18 2.46 -7.17
N ILE A 70 24.18 1.89 -7.86
CA ILE A 70 24.37 0.96 -8.98
C ILE A 70 24.97 1.72 -10.17
N ASN A 71 25.98 1.14 -10.82
CA ASN A 71 26.47 1.67 -12.09
C ASN A 71 25.63 1.13 -13.25
N PRO A 72 24.76 1.95 -13.89
CA PRO A 72 23.85 1.46 -14.93
C PRO A 72 24.57 0.95 -16.18
N GLN A 73 25.82 1.34 -16.42
CA GLN A 73 26.60 0.85 -17.57
C GLN A 73 27.08 -0.60 -17.38
N LYS A 74 27.03 -1.12 -16.16
CA LYS A 74 27.35 -2.52 -15.85
C LYS A 74 26.13 -3.42 -15.81
N LEU A 75 24.92 -2.88 -15.91
CA LEU A 75 23.70 -3.68 -16.01
C LEU A 75 23.54 -4.26 -17.42
N SER A 76 22.89 -5.42 -17.50
CA SER A 76 22.36 -5.96 -18.76
C SER A 76 21.40 -4.97 -19.43
N LYS A 77 21.18 -5.11 -20.75
CA LYS A 77 20.27 -4.22 -21.50
C LYS A 77 18.85 -4.20 -20.94
N GLU A 78 18.38 -5.35 -20.46
CA GLU A 78 17.07 -5.47 -19.81
C GLU A 78 17.05 -4.72 -18.47
N ASN A 79 18.03 -4.97 -17.61
CA ASN A 79 18.10 -4.29 -16.32
C ASN A 79 18.39 -2.80 -16.43
N GLN A 80 19.00 -2.31 -17.50
CA GLN A 80 19.09 -0.86 -17.75
C GLN A 80 17.72 -0.20 -17.89
N LEU A 81 16.74 -0.88 -18.50
CA LEU A 81 15.37 -0.37 -18.57
C LEU A 81 14.68 -0.46 -17.21
N ASN A 82 14.73 -1.63 -16.57
CA ASN A 82 14.12 -1.85 -15.26
C ASN A 82 14.67 -0.88 -14.21
N TYR A 83 15.98 -0.66 -14.20
CA TYR A 83 16.67 0.31 -13.36
C TYR A 83 16.12 1.72 -13.54
N ARG A 84 15.97 2.20 -14.79
CA ARG A 84 15.45 3.55 -15.06
C ARG A 84 14.03 3.72 -14.52
N LEU A 85 13.18 2.72 -14.72
CA LEU A 85 11.79 2.73 -14.24
C LEU A 85 11.74 2.69 -12.71
N PHE A 86 12.53 1.82 -12.09
CA PHE A 86 12.57 1.66 -10.64
C PHE A 86 13.12 2.92 -9.95
N LEU A 87 14.23 3.48 -10.46
CA LEU A 87 14.79 4.74 -9.99
C LEU A 87 13.77 5.88 -10.10
N TYR A 88 13.08 6.01 -11.24
CA TYR A 88 12.04 7.02 -11.43
C TYR A 88 10.91 6.90 -10.40
N ASN A 89 10.44 5.67 -10.15
CA ASN A 89 9.37 5.42 -9.18
C ASN A 89 9.81 5.77 -7.74
N TYR A 90 11.03 5.39 -7.33
CA TYR A 90 11.53 5.70 -5.99
C TYR A 90 11.82 7.18 -5.79
N GLU A 91 12.39 7.85 -6.79
CA GLU A 91 12.57 9.30 -6.74
C GLU A 91 11.24 10.02 -6.60
N ARG A 92 10.23 9.62 -7.38
CA ARG A 92 8.89 10.20 -7.28
C ARG A 92 8.27 9.92 -5.92
N SER A 93 8.38 8.69 -5.42
CA SER A 93 7.89 8.31 -4.09
C SER A 93 8.51 9.19 -3.01
N VAL A 94 9.84 9.30 -2.95
CA VAL A 94 10.56 10.15 -1.99
C VAL A 94 10.18 11.63 -2.14
N LYS A 95 10.14 12.16 -3.38
CA LYS A 95 9.74 13.56 -3.64
C LYS A 95 8.32 13.86 -3.16
N SER A 96 7.42 12.87 -3.18
CA SER A 96 6.03 13.05 -2.77
C SER A 96 5.82 13.05 -1.25
N GLN A 97 6.76 12.50 -0.48
CA GLN A 97 6.64 12.37 0.97
C GLN A 97 6.44 13.71 1.69
N LYS A 98 6.95 14.81 1.11
CA LYS A 98 6.79 16.17 1.66
C LYS A 98 5.35 16.69 1.64
N PHE A 99 4.46 16.06 0.88
CA PHE A 99 3.06 16.48 0.76
C PHE A 99 2.14 15.79 1.75
N ASP A 100 2.63 14.78 2.49
CA ASP A 100 1.86 14.08 3.54
C ASP A 100 0.48 13.60 3.05
N SER A 101 0.42 13.09 1.82
CA SER A 101 -0.85 12.70 1.18
C SER A 101 -1.58 11.56 1.90
N HIS A 102 -0.89 10.79 2.74
CA HIS A 102 -1.51 9.75 3.58
C HIS A 102 -2.45 10.32 4.66
N LEU A 103 -2.39 11.62 4.94
CA LEU A 103 -3.35 12.31 5.82
C LEU A 103 -4.68 12.62 5.12
N LEU A 104 -4.75 12.48 3.79
CA LEU A 104 -6.00 12.58 3.02
C LEU A 104 -6.73 11.22 3.03
N THR A 105 -7.18 10.80 4.21
CA THR A 105 -7.73 9.46 4.45
C THR A 105 -9.12 9.21 3.87
N PHE A 106 -9.85 10.28 3.55
CA PHE A 106 -11.21 10.20 3.02
C PHE A 106 -11.28 10.75 1.60
N GLY A 107 -12.01 10.07 0.72
CA GLY A 107 -12.21 10.49 -0.67
C GLY A 107 -13.49 9.94 -1.27
N GLN A 108 -13.99 10.52 -2.35
CA GLN A 108 -15.23 10.06 -2.99
C GLN A 108 -15.04 8.82 -3.90
N ARG A 109 -13.78 8.40 -4.13
CA ARG A 109 -13.39 7.23 -4.94
C ARG A 109 -12.27 6.48 -4.20
N GLY A 110 -12.62 5.89 -3.06
CA GLY A 110 -11.73 5.19 -2.14
C GLY A 110 -11.82 5.72 -0.70
N GLY A 111 -11.10 5.09 0.21
CA GLY A 111 -11.12 5.40 1.64
C GLY A 111 -11.94 4.39 2.44
N ILE A 112 -11.79 4.43 3.77
CA ILE A 112 -12.32 3.42 4.69
C ILE A 112 -13.85 3.22 4.62
N GLN A 113 -14.59 4.23 4.18
CA GLN A 113 -16.03 4.14 3.93
C GLN A 113 -16.41 3.34 2.66
N LEU A 114 -15.44 2.76 1.97
CA LEU A 114 -15.64 1.86 0.85
C LEU A 114 -14.88 0.54 1.05
N GLU A 115 -14.45 0.22 2.28
CA GLU A 115 -13.61 -0.96 2.55
C GLU A 115 -14.28 -2.30 2.23
N HIS A 116 -15.61 -2.33 2.05
CA HIS A 116 -16.32 -3.51 1.54
C HIS A 116 -15.88 -3.90 0.13
N GLU A 117 -15.44 -2.94 -0.69
CA GLU A 117 -14.91 -3.18 -2.04
C GLU A 117 -13.67 -4.10 -2.00
N THR A 118 -13.00 -4.23 -0.85
CA THR A 118 -11.89 -5.16 -0.69
C THR A 118 -12.30 -6.60 -0.98
N ALA A 119 -13.51 -7.02 -0.58
CA ALA A 119 -14.03 -8.36 -0.82
C ALA A 119 -14.18 -8.68 -2.32
N GLU A 120 -14.47 -7.66 -3.16
CA GLU A 120 -14.64 -7.84 -4.61
C GLU A 120 -13.36 -8.29 -5.31
N GLY A 121 -12.19 -7.97 -4.74
CA GLY A 121 -10.89 -8.38 -5.27
C GLY A 121 -10.32 -9.65 -4.64
N LEU A 122 -10.85 -10.08 -3.49
CA LEU A 122 -10.36 -11.26 -2.77
C LEU A 122 -10.89 -12.55 -3.40
N SER A 123 -10.12 -13.63 -3.28
CA SER A 123 -10.50 -14.95 -3.79
C SER A 123 -11.03 -15.85 -2.67
N PHE A 124 -12.32 -16.14 -2.71
CA PHE A 124 -13.03 -17.02 -1.77
C PHE A 124 -13.22 -18.44 -2.30
N ASN A 125 -12.14 -19.22 -2.30
CA ASN A 125 -12.09 -20.57 -2.89
C ASN A 125 -12.16 -21.71 -1.85
N SER A 126 -12.03 -21.39 -0.57
CA SER A 126 -12.02 -22.36 0.53
C SER A 126 -12.75 -21.84 1.75
N SER A 127 -13.14 -22.73 2.67
CA SER A 127 -13.74 -22.33 3.94
C SER A 127 -12.79 -21.50 4.82
N GLN A 128 -11.48 -21.61 4.62
CA GLN A 128 -10.51 -20.77 5.32
C GLN A 128 -10.60 -19.31 4.87
N ASP A 129 -10.81 -19.06 3.58
CA ASP A 129 -10.90 -17.69 3.04
C ASP A 129 -12.04 -16.89 3.69
N TYR A 130 -13.17 -17.54 3.94
CA TYR A 130 -14.29 -16.92 4.66
C TYR A 130 -13.95 -16.66 6.13
N LYS A 131 -13.19 -17.54 6.79
CA LYS A 131 -12.76 -17.33 8.19
C LYS A 131 -11.78 -16.17 8.30
N ASP A 132 -10.81 -16.10 7.39
CA ASP A 132 -9.83 -15.01 7.34
C ASP A 132 -10.54 -13.66 7.10
N TRP A 133 -11.55 -13.65 6.22
CA TRP A 133 -12.37 -12.46 5.99
C TRP A 133 -13.16 -12.04 7.23
N LEU A 134 -13.79 -12.99 7.95
CA LEU A 134 -14.48 -12.69 9.20
C LEU A 134 -13.51 -12.12 10.25
N GLU A 135 -12.31 -12.69 10.41
CA GLU A 135 -11.30 -12.16 11.33
C GLU A 135 -10.83 -10.75 10.91
N ARG A 136 -10.70 -10.51 9.61
CA ARG A 136 -10.39 -9.19 9.08
C ARG A 136 -11.51 -8.19 9.39
N LEU A 137 -12.78 -8.58 9.28
CA LEU A 137 -13.92 -7.74 9.67
C LEU A 137 -13.94 -7.46 11.18
N ASP A 138 -13.58 -8.43 12.01
CA ASP A 138 -13.45 -8.22 13.47
C ASP A 138 -12.41 -7.13 13.81
N LYS A 139 -11.37 -6.98 12.98
CA LYS A 139 -10.33 -5.94 13.10
C LYS A 139 -10.67 -4.62 12.41
N LEU A 140 -11.78 -4.55 11.65
CA LEU A 140 -12.17 -3.35 10.92
C LEU A 140 -12.37 -2.10 11.82
N PRO A 141 -12.93 -2.20 13.05
CA PRO A 141 -13.04 -1.05 13.94
C PRO A 141 -11.68 -0.41 14.28
N GLU A 142 -10.61 -1.20 14.39
CA GLU A 142 -9.25 -0.68 14.64
C GLU A 142 -8.73 0.09 13.43
N LEU A 143 -8.95 -0.44 12.23
CA LEU A 143 -8.59 0.23 10.98
C LEU A 143 -9.37 1.55 10.79
N ILE A 144 -10.67 1.56 11.13
CA ILE A 144 -11.50 2.78 11.11
C ILE A 144 -10.93 3.84 12.05
N ASN A 145 -10.59 3.46 13.29
CA ASN A 145 -10.01 4.39 14.26
C ASN A 145 -8.66 4.95 13.78
N ALA A 146 -7.81 4.12 13.19
CA ALA A 146 -6.54 4.58 12.62
C ALA A 146 -6.74 5.61 11.49
N HIS A 147 -7.74 5.41 10.61
CA HIS A 147 -8.09 6.40 9.57
C HIS A 147 -8.64 7.70 10.17
N ILE A 148 -9.45 7.62 11.23
CA ILE A 148 -9.97 8.78 11.96
C ILE A 148 -8.81 9.58 12.58
N ASP A 149 -7.84 8.92 13.21
CA ASP A 149 -6.72 9.58 13.86
C ASP A 149 -5.79 10.28 12.85
N LEU A 150 -5.51 9.64 11.71
CA LEU A 150 -4.83 10.31 10.60
C LEU A 150 -5.64 11.49 10.04
N GLY A 151 -6.97 11.35 9.95
CA GLY A 151 -7.86 12.43 9.51
C GLY A 151 -7.83 13.64 10.45
N LYS A 152 -7.83 13.41 11.77
CA LYS A 152 -7.65 14.47 12.78
C LYS A 152 -6.28 15.15 12.62
N LEU A 153 -5.22 14.37 12.45
CA LEU A 153 -3.88 14.91 12.21
C LEU A 153 -3.82 15.73 10.90
N GLY A 154 -4.53 15.30 9.86
CA GLY A 154 -4.70 16.06 8.62
C GLY A 154 -5.36 17.41 8.85
N ILE A 155 -6.43 17.45 9.64
CA ILE A 155 -7.11 18.71 10.03
C ILE A 155 -6.14 19.62 10.80
N GLU A 156 -5.43 19.10 11.80
CA GLU A 156 -4.43 19.87 12.58
C GLU A 156 -3.35 20.49 11.70
N ARG A 157 -2.92 19.77 10.65
CA ARG A 157 -1.90 20.24 9.69
C ARG A 157 -2.47 21.01 8.50
N SER A 158 -3.78 21.25 8.45
CA SER A 158 -4.46 21.89 7.31
C SER A 158 -4.29 21.13 5.98
N ILE A 159 -4.16 19.80 6.05
CA ILE A 159 -4.10 18.88 4.90
C ILE A 159 -5.45 18.16 4.83
N THR A 160 -6.41 18.79 4.14
CA THR A 160 -7.79 18.30 4.05
C THR A 160 -8.30 18.32 2.63
N ALA A 161 -9.17 17.38 2.28
CA ALA A 161 -9.83 17.37 0.99
C ALA A 161 -10.86 18.51 0.85
N PRO A 162 -11.20 18.94 -0.39
CA PRO A 162 -12.24 19.93 -0.63
C PRO A 162 -13.60 19.55 -0.02
N ASN A 163 -14.31 20.53 0.57
CA ASN A 163 -15.59 20.32 1.24
C ASN A 163 -16.64 19.59 0.38
N ILE A 164 -16.73 19.94 -0.90
CA ILE A 164 -17.69 19.32 -1.84
C ILE A 164 -17.48 17.80 -1.98
N LEU A 165 -16.25 17.31 -1.82
CA LEU A 165 -15.94 15.88 -1.85
C LEU A 165 -16.36 15.22 -0.53
N MET A 166 -16.14 15.90 0.60
CA MET A 166 -16.52 15.40 1.93
C MET A 166 -18.05 15.28 2.11
N GLN A 167 -18.83 16.13 1.45
CA GLN A 167 -20.30 15.97 1.41
C GLN A 167 -20.73 14.65 0.76
N ARG A 168 -19.97 14.12 -0.20
CA ARG A 168 -20.24 12.81 -0.82
C ARG A 168 -19.84 11.67 0.11
N VAL A 169 -18.68 11.79 0.76
CA VAL A 169 -18.20 10.81 1.76
C VAL A 169 -19.23 10.63 2.88
N ALA A 170 -19.81 11.72 3.39
CA ALA A 170 -20.85 11.64 4.41
C ALA A 170 -22.07 10.81 3.96
N LYS A 171 -22.50 10.94 2.70
CA LYS A 171 -23.58 10.12 2.14
C LYS A 171 -23.18 8.65 1.99
N GLN A 172 -21.93 8.37 1.59
CA GLN A 172 -21.42 7.00 1.51
C GLN A 172 -21.41 6.32 2.88
N ILE A 173 -20.99 7.03 3.93
CA ILE A 173 -21.03 6.52 5.31
C ILE A 173 -22.48 6.21 5.73
N GLN A 174 -23.44 7.10 5.42
CA GLN A 174 -24.85 6.87 5.74
C GLN A 174 -25.41 5.59 5.12
N LEU A 175 -24.96 5.22 3.92
CA LEU A 175 -25.40 3.98 3.26
C LEU A 175 -24.91 2.71 3.96
N GLN A 176 -23.88 2.80 4.80
CA GLN A 176 -23.43 1.67 5.61
C GLN A 176 -24.21 1.49 6.91
N LEU A 177 -24.99 2.50 7.32
CA LEU A 177 -25.76 2.47 8.56
C LEU A 177 -27.09 1.76 8.31
N VAL A 178 -27.08 0.44 8.45
CA VAL A 178 -28.24 -0.43 8.22
C VAL A 178 -28.64 -1.14 9.51
N ASP A 179 -29.95 -1.39 9.67
CA ASP A 179 -30.47 -2.12 10.84
C ASP A 179 -30.27 -3.63 10.68
N ASN A 180 -30.45 -4.16 9.47
CA ASN A 180 -30.21 -5.57 9.17
C ASN A 180 -28.80 -5.76 8.62
N PRO A 181 -27.99 -6.67 9.18
CA PRO A 181 -26.66 -6.97 8.65
C PRO A 181 -26.66 -7.40 7.18
N GLU A 182 -27.72 -8.05 6.69
CA GLU A 182 -27.85 -8.49 5.30
C GLU A 182 -27.96 -7.34 4.28
N ASP A 183 -28.37 -6.15 4.74
CA ASP A 183 -28.43 -4.95 3.91
C ASP A 183 -27.06 -4.25 3.81
N SER A 184 -26.04 -4.74 4.56
CA SER A 184 -24.71 -4.17 4.57
C SER A 184 -23.94 -4.53 3.30
N PRO A 185 -23.18 -3.58 2.70
CA PRO A 185 -22.27 -3.89 1.61
C PRO A 185 -21.20 -4.94 1.95
N PHE A 186 -20.91 -5.17 3.23
CA PHE A 186 -19.95 -6.19 3.69
C PHE A 186 -20.52 -7.61 3.76
N TYR A 187 -21.83 -7.78 3.58
CA TYR A 187 -22.49 -9.08 3.74
C TYR A 187 -22.28 -10.02 2.55
N ASN A 188 -22.15 -9.47 1.33
CA ASN A 188 -22.12 -10.23 0.08
C ASN A 188 -20.70 -10.49 -0.43
#